data_AF-A0A257GD86-F1
#
_entry.id   AF-A0A257GD86-F1
#
_cell.length_a   1.000
_cell.length_b   1.000
_cell.length_c   1.000
_cell.angle_alpha   90.00
_cell.angle_beta   90.00
_cell.angle_gamma   90.00
#
_symmetry.space_group_name_H-M   'P 1'
#
loop_
_entity.id
_entity.type
_entity.pdbx_description
1 polymer ?
#
loop_
_entity_poly.entity_id
_entity_poly.type
_entity_poly.pdbx_seq_one_letter_code
_entity_poly.pdbx_strand_id
1 'polypeptide(L)'
;MSVRRALLLALLACLAVPLAAKAPEQPVQLDQELYRTVVERVREGETFYPATMAAQRARQYPVQPALAVRPPTMTWLLALLPSTATRTAALIALLFGALIALRQSLADRPTAEALGMVVLAVAGLFGAFFPDNVYLHEQWSVLLIMLSLAAHRRAWLMVGLALLAVLVRETALAWLAAIAVYGLWQRDWKRAGLAVSAIVVAGGLWLIHAQFVTAQIQPGDLTSPGWVRFGGLPLVIDALRRNLVLTGLPGPLVLALVAASLAAMLRWGREMERTAAIGSAGFLAALTVFGRPDNGYWGFMAAPFVLLGLPLLARQALRRKQA
;
A
#
# COMPACT_ATOMS: atom_id res chain seq x y z
N MET A 1 -19.18 -2.20 30.98
CA MET A 1 -18.16 -1.30 30.38
C MET A 1 -18.76 -0.71 29.10
N SER A 2 -18.83 0.62 28.95
CA SER A 2 -19.47 1.22 27.77
C SER A 2 -18.66 0.94 26.50
N VAL A 3 -19.32 0.79 25.35
CA VAL A 3 -18.66 0.56 24.04
C VAL A 3 -17.58 1.60 23.76
N ARG A 4 -17.78 2.84 24.24
CA ARG A 4 -16.78 3.92 24.17
C ARG A 4 -15.53 3.64 24.99
N ARG A 5 -15.65 3.10 26.22
CA ARG A 5 -14.51 2.73 27.06
C ARG A 5 -13.77 1.51 26.50
N ALA A 6 -14.48 0.56 25.92
CA ALA A 6 -13.86 -0.60 25.26
C ALA A 6 -13.07 -0.19 24.01
N LEU A 7 -13.60 0.72 23.18
CA LEU A 7 -12.90 1.28 22.02
C LEU A 7 -11.69 2.12 22.43
N LEU A 8 -11.80 2.93 23.48
CA LEU A 8 -10.69 3.74 24.00
C LEU A 8 -9.56 2.87 24.56
N LEU A 9 -9.91 1.81 25.31
CA LEU A 9 -8.94 0.85 25.83
C LEU A 9 -8.28 0.02 24.72
N ALA A 10 -9.04 -0.37 23.68
CA ALA A 10 -8.48 -1.02 22.51
C ALA A 10 -7.54 -0.09 21.72
N LEU A 11 -7.86 1.21 21.63
CA LEU A 11 -7.01 2.25 21.02
C LEU A 11 -5.70 2.43 21.78
N LEU A 12 -5.78 2.56 23.11
CA LEU A 12 -4.63 2.71 23.99
C LEU A 12 -3.76 1.46 24.00
N ALA A 13 -4.37 0.27 23.96
CA ALA A 13 -3.65 -1.00 23.82
C ALA A 13 -2.94 -1.10 22.46
N CYS A 14 -3.58 -0.71 21.36
CA CYS A 14 -2.94 -0.68 20.04
C CYS A 14 -1.76 0.30 20.01
N LEU A 15 -1.87 1.47 20.66
CA LEU A 15 -0.79 2.46 20.74
C LEU A 15 0.37 2.05 21.67
N ALA A 16 0.17 1.09 22.59
CA ALA A 16 1.18 0.61 23.52
C ALA A 16 2.03 -0.55 22.96
N VAL A 17 1.53 -1.30 21.98
CA VAL A 17 2.26 -2.41 21.33
C VAL A 17 3.57 -2.01 20.63
N PRO A 18 3.69 -0.84 19.96
CA PRO A 18 4.94 -0.37 19.37
C PRO A 18 6.10 -0.20 20.37
N LEU A 19 5.79 0.10 21.63
CA LEU A 19 6.79 0.31 22.69
C LEU A 19 7.37 -1.01 23.22
N ALA A 20 6.71 -2.14 22.96
CA ALA A 20 7.13 -3.47 23.40
C ALA A 20 7.66 -4.35 22.26
N ALA A 21 7.60 -3.89 21.01
CA ALA A 21 8.08 -4.63 19.85
C ALA A 21 9.62 -4.62 19.81
N LYS A 22 10.23 -5.79 19.99
CA LYS A 22 11.68 -5.98 19.83
C LYS A 22 12.06 -5.88 18.36
N ALA A 23 13.08 -5.09 18.03
CA ALA A 23 13.60 -4.99 16.67
C ALA A 23 14.11 -6.38 16.20
N PRO A 24 13.92 -6.74 14.91
CA PRO A 24 14.40 -8.02 14.39
C PRO A 24 15.93 -8.13 14.48
N GLU A 25 16.42 -9.33 14.84
CA GLU A 25 17.84 -9.61 15.16
C GLU A 25 18.78 -9.65 13.94
N GLN A 26 18.24 -9.71 12.71
CA GLN A 26 19.01 -9.45 11.51
C GLN A 26 18.41 -8.24 10.82
N PRO A 27 19.21 -7.19 10.50
CA PRO A 27 18.73 -6.17 9.60
C PRO A 27 18.46 -6.88 8.29
N VAL A 28 17.18 -7.04 7.94
CA VAL A 28 16.78 -7.16 6.54
C VAL A 28 17.57 -6.05 5.86
N GLN A 29 18.49 -6.40 4.97
CA GLN A 29 19.35 -5.45 4.29
C GLN A 29 18.41 -4.52 3.53
N LEU A 30 18.03 -3.42 4.18
CA LEU A 30 16.85 -2.67 3.80
C LEU A 30 17.22 -1.92 2.54
N ASP A 31 16.45 -2.16 1.47
CA ASP A 31 16.56 -1.46 0.18
C ASP A 31 16.62 0.09 0.34
N GLN A 32 16.27 0.63 1.51
CA GLN A 32 16.32 2.05 1.87
C GLN A 32 17.69 2.69 1.63
N GLU A 33 18.80 2.02 1.99
CA GLU A 33 20.12 2.63 1.79
C GLU A 33 20.48 2.72 0.30
N LEU A 34 20.11 1.70 -0.47
CA LEU A 34 20.19 1.71 -1.92
C LEU A 34 19.36 2.86 -2.48
N TYR A 35 18.08 2.95 -2.13
CA TYR A 35 17.17 4.00 -2.63
C TYR A 35 17.64 5.40 -2.24
N ARG A 36 18.13 5.60 -1.02
CA ARG A 36 18.75 6.85 -0.57
C ARG A 36 19.96 7.21 -1.42
N THR A 37 20.86 6.26 -1.68
CA THR A 37 22.05 6.47 -2.51
C THR A 37 21.66 6.95 -3.92
N VAL A 38 20.66 6.31 -4.53
CA VAL A 38 20.19 6.67 -5.87
C VAL A 38 19.55 8.07 -5.86
N VAL A 39 18.74 8.40 -4.86
CA VAL A 39 18.14 9.74 -4.72
C VAL A 39 19.21 10.82 -4.63
N GLU A 40 20.26 10.63 -3.84
CA GLU A 40 21.34 11.62 -3.72
C GLU A 40 22.12 11.79 -5.03
N ARG A 41 22.47 10.70 -5.72
CA ARG A 41 23.13 10.77 -7.02
C ARG A 41 22.31 11.53 -8.06
N VAL A 42 21.01 11.26 -8.13
CA VAL A 42 20.10 11.97 -9.04
C VAL A 42 19.97 13.44 -8.67
N ARG A 43 19.96 13.78 -7.37
CA ARG A 43 19.98 15.16 -6.90
C ARG A 43 21.28 15.89 -7.27
N GLU A 44 22.40 15.20 -7.25
CA GLU A 44 23.72 15.70 -7.67
C GLU A 44 23.86 15.85 -9.19
N GLY A 45 22.86 15.42 -9.97
CA GLY A 45 22.76 15.63 -11.42
C GLY A 45 22.94 14.37 -12.27
N GLU A 46 23.13 13.19 -11.67
CA GLU A 46 23.16 11.94 -12.41
C GLU A 46 21.78 11.58 -13.01
N THR A 47 21.79 10.91 -14.16
CA THR A 47 20.54 10.35 -14.72
C THR A 47 20.13 9.08 -13.96
N PHE A 48 18.82 8.88 -13.80
CA PHE A 48 18.27 7.83 -12.94
C PHE A 48 18.78 6.41 -13.25
N TYR A 49 18.77 6.01 -14.53
CA TYR A 49 19.07 4.63 -14.90
C TYR A 49 20.54 4.27 -14.65
N PRO A 50 21.55 5.03 -15.13
CA PRO A 50 22.94 4.78 -14.77
C PRO A 50 23.19 4.77 -13.25
N ALA A 51 22.63 5.76 -12.52
CA ALA A 51 22.80 5.87 -11.07
C ALA A 51 22.26 4.64 -10.34
N THR A 52 21.05 4.19 -10.70
CA THR A 52 20.39 3.02 -10.08
C THR A 52 21.12 1.73 -10.41
N MET A 53 21.47 1.51 -11.67
CA MET A 53 22.13 0.29 -12.13
C MET A 53 23.51 0.13 -11.49
N ALA A 54 24.29 1.22 -11.41
CA ALA A 54 25.58 1.21 -10.73
C ALA A 54 25.43 0.94 -9.21
N ALA A 55 24.44 1.56 -8.55
CA ALA A 55 24.20 1.37 -7.13
C ALA A 55 23.71 -0.05 -6.77
N GLN A 56 22.89 -0.67 -7.64
CA GLN A 56 22.46 -2.06 -7.50
C GLN A 56 23.62 -3.03 -7.68
N ARG A 57 24.43 -2.88 -8.75
CA ARG A 57 25.63 -3.71 -8.97
C ARG A 57 26.63 -3.64 -7.81
N ALA A 58 26.91 -2.45 -7.31
CA ALA A 58 27.82 -2.24 -6.19
C ALA A 58 27.38 -3.00 -4.93
N ARG A 59 26.09 -3.28 -4.79
CA ARG A 59 25.49 -4.01 -3.67
C ARG A 59 25.11 -5.45 -4.01
N GLN A 60 25.50 -5.95 -5.18
CA GLN A 60 25.16 -7.29 -5.65
C GLN A 60 23.63 -7.54 -5.71
N TYR A 61 22.85 -6.48 -5.99
CA TYR A 61 21.44 -6.64 -6.29
C TYR A 61 21.24 -6.99 -7.77
N PRO A 62 20.22 -7.81 -8.09
CA PRO A 62 19.84 -8.04 -9.46
C PRO A 62 19.38 -6.78 -10.17
N VAL A 63 19.74 -6.65 -11.45
CA VAL A 63 19.29 -5.57 -12.34
C VAL A 63 18.43 -6.09 -13.50
N GLN A 64 18.19 -7.41 -13.53
CA GLN A 64 17.37 -8.09 -14.53
C GLN A 64 16.30 -8.98 -13.88
N PRO A 65 15.13 -9.21 -14.51
CA PRO A 65 14.58 -8.41 -15.61
C PRO A 65 14.29 -6.98 -15.11
N ALA A 66 13.72 -6.11 -15.95
CA ALA A 66 13.42 -4.73 -15.57
C ALA A 66 12.64 -4.59 -14.24
N LEU A 67 11.90 -5.61 -13.79
CA LEU A 67 11.15 -5.58 -12.52
C LEU A 67 12.07 -5.55 -11.28
N ALA A 68 13.35 -5.88 -11.44
CA ALA A 68 14.35 -5.75 -10.39
C ALA A 68 14.75 -4.28 -10.13
N VAL A 69 14.50 -3.40 -11.11
CA VAL A 69 14.73 -1.96 -11.01
C VAL A 69 13.41 -1.27 -10.69
N ARG A 70 13.41 -0.36 -9.71
CA ARG A 70 12.17 0.35 -9.32
C ARG A 70 11.83 1.45 -10.33
N PRO A 71 10.53 1.80 -10.49
CA PRO A 71 10.13 2.94 -11.29
C PRO A 71 10.79 4.26 -10.81
N PRO A 72 11.14 5.17 -11.73
CA PRO A 72 11.91 6.37 -11.40
C PRO A 72 11.13 7.46 -10.67
N THR A 73 9.79 7.42 -10.71
CA THR A 73 8.92 8.53 -10.30
C THR A 73 9.18 8.97 -8.87
N MET A 74 9.32 8.02 -7.94
CA MET A 74 9.60 8.38 -6.54
C MET A 74 10.98 9.00 -6.38
N THR A 75 12.00 8.43 -7.03
CA THR A 75 13.36 8.96 -6.97
C THR A 75 13.44 10.39 -7.49
N TRP A 76 12.80 10.68 -8.63
CA TRP A 76 12.72 12.04 -9.16
C TRP A 76 12.03 12.99 -8.19
N LEU A 77 10.90 12.58 -7.59
CA LEU A 77 10.21 13.40 -6.59
C LEU A 77 11.09 13.69 -5.37
N LEU A 78 11.78 12.66 -4.84
CA LEU A 78 12.61 12.81 -3.66
C LEU A 78 13.91 13.59 -3.93
N ALA A 79 14.43 13.57 -5.15
CA ALA A 79 15.59 14.35 -5.56
C ALA A 79 15.31 15.86 -5.55
N LEU A 80 14.06 16.29 -5.75
CA LEU A 80 13.64 17.69 -5.60
C LEU A 80 13.67 18.19 -4.15
N LEU A 81 13.72 17.28 -3.17
CA LEU A 81 13.71 17.60 -1.75
C LEU A 81 15.15 17.53 -1.18
N PRO A 82 15.66 18.64 -0.60
CA PRO A 82 17.08 18.81 -0.34
C PRO A 82 17.65 17.96 0.80
N SER A 83 16.79 17.44 1.69
CA SER A 83 17.25 16.66 2.85
C SER A 83 16.25 15.57 3.23
N THR A 84 16.73 14.54 3.95
CA THR A 84 15.85 13.53 4.57
C THR A 84 14.75 14.17 5.40
N ALA A 85 15.04 15.25 6.15
CA ALA A 85 14.03 15.97 6.94
C ALA A 85 12.90 16.54 6.06
N THR A 86 13.22 17.16 4.92
CA THR A 86 12.20 17.67 3.98
C THR A 86 11.39 16.56 3.32
N ARG A 87 12.03 15.42 3.01
CA ARG A 87 11.36 14.22 2.48
C ARG A 87 10.39 13.63 3.50
N THR A 88 10.83 13.51 4.76
CA THR A 88 10.00 13.02 5.86
C THR A 88 8.85 13.97 6.14
N ALA A 89 9.07 15.28 6.13
CA ALA A 89 8.02 16.28 6.27
C ALA A 89 6.97 16.17 5.15
N ALA A 90 7.40 15.97 3.90
CA ALA A 90 6.50 15.76 2.77
C ALA A 90 5.67 14.46 2.91
N LEU A 91 6.29 13.36 3.37
CA LEU A 91 5.56 12.11 3.63
C LEU A 91 4.54 12.27 4.78
N ILE A 92 4.92 12.98 5.85
CA ILE A 92 4.03 13.29 6.98
C ILE A 92 2.85 14.17 6.50
N ALA A 93 3.12 15.18 5.68
CA ALA A 93 2.07 16.02 5.10
C ALA A 93 1.11 15.20 4.22
N LEU A 94 1.65 14.28 3.41
CA LEU A 94 0.85 13.35 2.61
C LEU A 94 0.01 12.42 3.49
N LEU A 95 0.58 11.91 4.59
CA LEU A 95 -0.12 11.07 5.57
C LEU A 95 -1.31 11.82 6.18
N PHE A 96 -1.10 13.02 6.71
CA PHE A 96 -2.17 13.81 7.28
C PHE A 96 -3.21 14.20 6.24
N GLY A 97 -2.79 14.58 5.02
CA GLY A 97 -3.69 14.85 3.90
C GLY A 97 -4.56 13.66 3.56
N ALA A 98 -3.98 12.45 3.50
CA ALA A 98 -4.71 11.21 3.25
C ALA A 98 -5.72 10.89 4.35
N LEU A 99 -5.35 11.04 5.62
CA LEU A 99 -6.24 10.80 6.76
C LEU A 99 -7.38 11.82 6.84
N ILE A 100 -7.10 13.09 6.55
CA ILE A 100 -8.11 14.16 6.48
C ILE A 100 -9.08 13.86 5.34
N ALA A 101 -8.57 13.54 4.15
CA ALA A 101 -9.40 13.19 2.99
C ALA A 101 -10.26 11.95 3.28
N LEU A 102 -9.70 10.91 3.88
CA LEU A 102 -10.43 9.72 4.30
C LEU A 102 -11.56 10.09 5.27
N ARG A 103 -11.26 10.87 6.31
CA ARG A 103 -12.26 11.34 7.29
C ARG A 103 -13.36 12.19 6.65
N GLN A 104 -13.03 13.07 5.70
CA GLN A 104 -13.99 13.88 4.95
C GLN A 104 -14.86 13.03 4.05
N SER A 105 -14.28 12.01 3.39
CA SER A 105 -15.02 11.09 2.52
C SER A 105 -16.12 10.32 3.27
N LEU A 106 -15.92 10.12 4.58
CA LEU A 106 -16.81 9.45 5.53
C LEU A 106 -17.74 10.41 6.30
N ALA A 107 -17.84 11.69 5.93
CA ALA A 107 -18.61 12.68 6.69
C ALA A 107 -20.13 12.36 6.76
N ASP A 108 -20.65 11.59 5.81
CA ASP A 108 -22.04 11.12 5.73
C ASP A 108 -22.28 9.80 6.50
N ARG A 109 -21.34 9.41 7.36
CA ARG A 109 -21.44 8.24 8.26
C ARG A 109 -21.62 8.69 9.70
N PRO A 110 -22.21 7.84 10.57
CA PRO A 110 -22.18 8.08 12.00
C PRO A 110 -20.74 8.27 12.50
N THR A 111 -20.52 9.28 13.35
CA THR A 111 -19.17 9.69 13.79
C THR A 111 -18.34 8.54 14.36
N ALA A 112 -18.96 7.62 15.12
CA ALA A 112 -18.28 6.46 15.69
C ALA A 112 -17.81 5.45 14.62
N GLU A 113 -18.61 5.26 13.56
CA GLU A 113 -18.24 4.38 12.44
C GLU A 113 -17.08 4.98 11.65
N ALA A 114 -17.17 6.28 11.33
CA ALA A 114 -16.12 7.01 10.62
C ALA A 114 -14.80 7.03 11.39
N LEU A 115 -14.82 7.34 12.69
CA LEU A 115 -13.64 7.31 13.55
C LEU A 115 -13.06 5.89 13.64
N GLY A 116 -13.91 4.87 13.78
CA GLY A 116 -13.46 3.47 13.80
C GLY A 116 -12.71 3.07 12.54
N MET A 117 -13.20 3.48 11.36
CA MET A 117 -12.51 3.25 10.08
C MET A 117 -11.17 3.98 10.01
N VAL A 118 -11.10 5.25 10.41
CA VAL A 118 -9.85 6.03 10.41
C VAL A 118 -8.82 5.40 11.36
N VAL A 119 -9.23 5.00 12.56
CA VAL A 119 -8.34 4.36 13.55
C VAL A 119 -7.79 3.04 13.02
N LEU A 120 -8.63 2.22 12.40
CA LEU A 120 -8.19 0.96 11.80
C LEU A 120 -7.27 1.17 10.59
N ALA A 121 -7.49 2.23 9.81
CA ALA A 121 -6.58 2.63 8.74
C ALA A 121 -5.21 3.03 9.30
N VAL A 122 -5.16 3.86 10.34
CA VAL A 122 -3.93 4.25 11.03
C VAL A 122 -3.19 3.04 11.59
N ALA A 123 -3.90 2.07 12.17
CA ALA A 123 -3.29 0.84 12.66
C ALA A 123 -2.61 0.01 11.55
N GLY A 124 -3.09 0.10 10.32
CA GLY A 124 -2.46 -0.50 9.14
C GLY A 124 -1.33 0.33 8.53
N LEU A 125 -1.17 1.59 8.93
CA LEU A 125 -0.08 2.48 8.52
C LEU A 125 1.11 2.46 9.50
N PHE A 126 1.16 1.49 10.40
CA PHE A 126 2.21 1.39 11.43
C PHE A 126 3.64 1.46 10.85
N GLY A 127 3.86 0.90 9.65
CA GLY A 127 5.15 0.98 8.96
C GLY A 127 5.56 2.41 8.55
N ALA A 128 4.64 3.35 8.38
CA ALA A 128 4.97 4.69 7.90
C ALA A 128 5.76 5.54 8.93
N PHE A 129 5.79 5.12 10.19
CA PHE A 129 6.37 5.91 11.29
C PHE A 129 7.87 5.67 11.54
N PHE A 130 8.52 4.78 10.79
CA PHE A 130 9.97 4.53 10.95
C PHE A 130 10.79 5.54 10.12
N PRO A 131 11.86 6.14 10.67
CA PRO A 131 12.59 7.26 10.03
C PRO A 131 13.08 7.01 8.61
N ASP A 132 13.60 5.81 8.32
CA ASP A 132 14.16 5.48 7.00
C ASP A 132 13.11 4.98 6.00
N ASN A 133 11.86 4.78 6.44
CA ASN A 133 10.78 4.33 5.58
C ASN A 133 10.32 5.39 4.58
N VAL A 134 10.86 6.62 4.67
CA VAL A 134 10.70 7.66 3.64
C VAL A 134 11.24 7.23 2.28
N TYR A 135 12.21 6.31 2.23
CA TYR A 135 12.74 5.76 0.98
C TYR A 135 12.01 4.51 0.50
N LEU A 136 11.01 4.02 1.24
CA LEU A 136 10.20 2.87 0.82
C LEU A 136 9.03 3.32 -0.04
N HIS A 137 8.96 2.77 -1.26
CA HIS A 137 7.94 3.05 -2.25
C HIS A 137 6.53 2.72 -1.75
N GLU A 138 6.39 1.67 -0.94
CA GLU A 138 5.12 1.27 -0.32
C GLU A 138 4.48 2.39 0.49
N GLN A 139 5.27 3.18 1.23
CA GLN A 139 4.73 4.21 2.13
C GLN A 139 4.11 5.37 1.35
N TRP A 140 4.75 5.79 0.26
CA TRP A 140 4.19 6.83 -0.61
C TRP A 140 2.99 6.30 -1.40
N SER A 141 3.13 5.10 -1.97
CA SER A 141 2.10 4.51 -2.81
C SER A 141 0.82 4.20 -2.02
N VAL A 142 0.91 3.64 -0.81
CA VAL A 142 -0.28 3.33 0.00
C VAL A 142 -1.06 4.58 0.40
N LEU A 143 -0.38 5.70 0.66
CA LEU A 143 -1.04 6.97 0.98
C LEU A 143 -1.72 7.59 -0.25
N LEU A 144 -1.11 7.44 -1.44
CA LEU A 144 -1.75 7.80 -2.70
C LEU A 144 -2.99 6.95 -3.00
N ILE A 145 -2.95 5.64 -2.69
CA ILE A 145 -4.13 4.77 -2.75
C ILE A 145 -5.19 5.19 -1.74
N MET A 146 -4.82 5.59 -0.53
CA MET A 146 -5.78 6.09 0.46
C MET A 146 -6.47 7.37 -0.02
N LEU A 147 -5.71 8.31 -0.59
CA LEU A 147 -6.26 9.51 -1.24
C LEU A 147 -7.16 9.16 -2.42
N SER A 148 -6.76 8.19 -3.24
CA SER A 148 -7.56 7.69 -4.36
C SER A 148 -8.93 7.19 -3.86
N LEU A 149 -8.95 6.31 -2.86
CA LEU A 149 -10.18 5.79 -2.27
C LEU A 149 -11.03 6.91 -1.64
N ALA A 150 -10.40 7.85 -0.92
CA ALA A 150 -11.10 9.01 -0.36
C ALA A 150 -11.77 9.87 -1.46
N ALA A 151 -11.15 9.95 -2.64
CA ALA A 151 -11.64 10.67 -3.81
C ALA A 151 -12.68 9.91 -4.64
N HIS A 152 -13.25 8.79 -4.15
CA HIS A 152 -14.17 7.91 -4.90
C HIS A 152 -15.28 8.65 -5.68
N ARG A 153 -15.84 9.72 -5.11
CA ARG A 153 -16.89 10.55 -5.73
C ARG A 153 -16.44 11.30 -6.99
N ARG A 154 -15.13 11.41 -7.25
CA ARG A 154 -14.53 12.09 -8.40
C ARG A 154 -13.66 11.10 -9.17
N ALA A 155 -14.27 10.38 -10.12
CA ALA A 155 -13.62 9.27 -10.83
C ALA A 155 -12.26 9.62 -11.45
N TRP A 156 -12.13 10.79 -12.07
CA TRP A 156 -10.85 11.23 -12.67
C TRP A 156 -9.74 11.41 -11.62
N LEU A 157 -10.07 11.96 -10.45
CA LEU A 157 -9.11 12.20 -9.37
C LEU A 157 -8.74 10.88 -8.68
N MET A 158 -9.73 10.02 -8.42
CA MET A 158 -9.52 8.67 -7.92
C MET A 158 -8.56 7.88 -8.81
N VAL A 159 -8.84 7.83 -10.13
CA VAL A 159 -8.01 7.11 -11.10
C VAL A 159 -6.64 7.75 -11.25
N GLY A 160 -6.55 9.09 -11.30
CA GLY A 160 -5.27 9.80 -11.41
C GLY A 160 -4.35 9.56 -10.21
N LEU A 161 -4.89 9.57 -8.98
CA LEU A 161 -4.14 9.25 -7.77
C LEU A 161 -3.70 7.79 -7.72
N ALA A 162 -4.57 6.86 -8.16
CA ALA A 162 -4.20 5.45 -8.28
C ALA A 162 -3.10 5.23 -9.33
N LEU A 163 -3.18 5.90 -10.48
CA LEU A 163 -2.12 5.87 -11.49
C LEU A 163 -0.80 6.39 -10.92
N LEU A 164 -0.81 7.51 -10.22
CA LEU A 164 0.40 8.04 -9.56
C LEU A 164 0.97 7.03 -8.55
N ALA A 165 0.10 6.33 -7.80
CA ALA A 165 0.51 5.26 -6.90
C ALA A 165 1.20 4.10 -7.65
N VAL A 166 0.72 3.73 -8.84
CA VAL A 166 1.34 2.71 -9.73
C VAL A 166 2.71 3.19 -10.23
N LEU A 167 2.83 4.46 -10.61
CA LEU A 167 4.09 5.04 -11.07
C LEU A 167 5.14 5.12 -9.96
N VAL A 168 4.72 5.29 -8.71
CA VAL A 168 5.60 5.16 -7.54
C VAL A 168 5.92 3.70 -7.24
N ARG A 169 4.92 2.81 -7.35
CA ARG A 169 5.05 1.41 -6.97
C ARG A 169 4.16 0.52 -7.84
N GLU A 170 4.78 -0.35 -8.62
CA GLU A 170 4.13 -1.22 -9.60
C GLU A 170 3.08 -2.16 -8.99
N THR A 171 3.28 -2.60 -7.75
CA THR A 171 2.31 -3.46 -7.04
C THR A 171 1.00 -2.76 -6.72
N ALA A 172 0.96 -1.42 -6.81
CA ALA A 172 -0.28 -0.67 -6.68
C ALA A 172 -1.26 -0.90 -7.84
N LEU A 173 -0.83 -1.56 -8.92
CA LEU A 173 -1.67 -1.91 -10.06
C LEU A 173 -2.91 -2.71 -9.65
N ALA A 174 -2.81 -3.52 -8.59
CA ALA A 174 -3.95 -4.26 -8.02
C ALA A 174 -5.10 -3.33 -7.61
N TRP A 175 -4.80 -2.13 -7.11
CA TRP A 175 -5.80 -1.13 -6.71
C TRP A 175 -6.42 -0.44 -7.92
N LEU A 176 -5.61 -0.09 -8.92
CA LEU A 176 -6.13 0.49 -10.16
C LEU A 176 -7.02 -0.51 -10.91
N ALA A 177 -6.63 -1.79 -10.94
CA ALA A 177 -7.45 -2.88 -11.45
C ALA A 177 -8.75 -3.04 -10.65
N ALA A 178 -8.72 -2.88 -9.32
CA ALA A 178 -9.93 -2.92 -8.50
C ALA A 178 -10.91 -1.79 -8.82
N ILE A 179 -10.44 -0.59 -9.14
CA ILE A 179 -11.29 0.51 -9.61
C ILE A 179 -11.97 0.13 -10.93
N ALA A 180 -11.22 -0.46 -11.87
CA ALA A 180 -11.77 -0.94 -13.14
C ALA A 180 -12.83 -2.03 -12.92
N VAL A 181 -12.52 -3.06 -12.12
CA VAL A 181 -13.44 -4.16 -11.78
C VAL A 181 -14.70 -3.64 -11.10
N TYR A 182 -14.57 -2.72 -10.14
CA TYR A 182 -15.71 -2.12 -9.47
C TYR A 182 -16.57 -1.29 -10.43
N GLY A 183 -15.94 -0.50 -11.31
CA GLY A 183 -16.62 0.25 -12.37
C GLY A 183 -17.43 -0.67 -13.30
N LEU A 184 -16.84 -1.77 -13.75
CA LEU A 184 -17.52 -2.79 -14.56
C LEU A 184 -18.69 -3.43 -13.81
N TRP A 185 -18.49 -3.82 -12.55
CA TRP A 185 -19.53 -4.42 -11.71
C TRP A 185 -20.73 -3.49 -11.53
N GLN A 186 -20.47 -2.21 -11.31
CA GLN A 186 -21.52 -1.19 -11.16
C GLN A 186 -22.06 -0.65 -12.49
N ARG A 187 -21.55 -1.13 -13.64
CA ARG A 187 -21.85 -0.61 -14.99
C ARG A 187 -21.55 0.89 -15.15
N ASP A 188 -20.61 1.42 -14.37
CA ASP A 188 -20.04 2.76 -14.55
C ASP A 188 -18.92 2.68 -15.59
N TRP A 189 -19.33 2.68 -16.86
CA TRP A 189 -18.43 2.57 -18.00
C TRP A 189 -17.44 3.73 -18.09
N LYS A 190 -17.78 4.91 -17.56
CA LYS A 190 -16.87 6.06 -17.53
C LYS A 190 -15.72 5.80 -16.57
N ARG A 191 -16.00 5.37 -15.33
CA ARG A 191 -14.98 4.99 -14.35
C ARG A 191 -14.15 3.80 -14.84
N ALA A 192 -14.80 2.77 -15.35
CA ALA A 192 -14.11 1.60 -15.89
C ALA A 192 -13.18 1.98 -17.05
N GLY A 193 -13.67 2.77 -18.00
CA GLY A 193 -12.89 3.25 -19.14
C GLY A 193 -11.69 4.11 -18.73
N LEU A 194 -11.86 5.02 -17.76
CA LEU A 194 -10.75 5.81 -17.20
C LEU A 194 -9.70 4.91 -16.54
N ALA A 195 -10.12 3.96 -15.70
CA ALA A 195 -9.20 3.06 -15.02
C ALA A 195 -8.45 2.14 -15.98
N VAL A 196 -9.13 1.58 -16.98
CA VAL A 196 -8.50 0.77 -18.05
C VAL A 196 -7.52 1.61 -18.87
N SER A 197 -7.89 2.84 -19.24
CA SER A 197 -6.98 3.75 -19.95
C SER A 197 -5.72 4.05 -19.12
N ALA A 198 -5.88 4.28 -17.82
CA ALA A 198 -4.76 4.47 -16.90
C ALA A 198 -3.88 3.21 -16.78
N ILE A 199 -4.45 2.00 -16.80
CA ILE A 199 -3.68 0.74 -16.83
C ILE A 199 -2.86 0.64 -18.11
N VAL A 200 -3.44 0.98 -19.26
CA VAL A 200 -2.73 0.98 -20.56
C VAL A 200 -1.59 1.99 -20.55
N VAL A 201 -1.82 3.22 -20.05
CA VAL A 201 -0.77 4.23 -19.90
C VAL A 201 0.33 3.76 -18.97
N ALA A 202 -0.01 3.20 -17.80
CA ALA A 202 0.97 2.65 -16.87
C ALA A 202 1.80 1.54 -17.53
N GLY A 203 1.17 0.63 -18.27
CA GLY A 203 1.84 -0.43 -19.03
C GLY A 203 2.80 0.11 -20.08
N GLY A 204 2.38 1.11 -20.86
CA GLY A 204 3.24 1.77 -21.86
C GLY A 204 4.46 2.45 -21.23
N LEU A 205 4.27 3.17 -20.12
CA LEU A 205 5.39 3.76 -19.36
C LEU A 205 6.31 2.69 -18.78
N TRP A 206 5.76 1.55 -18.38
CA TRP A 206 6.52 0.41 -17.89
C TRP A 206 7.38 -0.24 -19.00
N LEU A 207 6.86 -0.31 -20.23
CA LEU A 207 7.64 -0.76 -21.39
C LEU A 207 8.80 0.19 -21.69
N ILE A 208 8.56 1.50 -21.64
CA ILE A 208 9.63 2.51 -21.79
C ILE A 208 10.67 2.34 -20.68
N HIS A 209 10.24 2.18 -19.43
CA HIS A 209 11.13 1.89 -18.31
C HIS A 209 11.99 0.64 -18.57
N ALA A 210 11.37 -0.44 -19.03
CA ALA A 210 12.07 -1.68 -19.36
C ALA A 210 13.11 -1.51 -20.47
N GLN A 211 12.82 -0.69 -21.49
CA GLN A 211 13.79 -0.36 -22.54
C GLN A 211 15.02 0.34 -21.97
N PHE A 212 14.84 1.35 -21.12
CA PHE A 212 15.95 2.06 -20.48
C PHE A 212 16.76 1.16 -19.56
N VAL A 213 16.12 0.29 -18.77
CA VAL A 213 16.84 -0.69 -17.93
C VAL A 213 17.63 -1.66 -18.80
N THR A 214 17.01 -2.18 -19.86
CA THR A 214 17.65 -3.15 -20.77
C THR A 214 18.88 -2.56 -21.45
N ALA A 215 18.82 -1.28 -21.84
CA ALA A 215 19.94 -0.57 -22.43
C ALA A 215 21.15 -0.40 -21.48
N GLN A 216 20.95 -0.57 -20.17
CA GLN A 216 22.01 -0.46 -19.17
C GLN A 216 22.62 -1.81 -18.77
N ILE A 217 22.05 -2.94 -19.21
CA ILE A 217 22.52 -4.28 -18.84
C ILE A 217 23.95 -4.54 -19.34
N GLN A 218 24.77 -5.16 -18.49
CA GLN A 218 26.15 -5.56 -18.77
C GLN A 218 26.33 -7.09 -18.64
N PRO A 219 27.33 -7.67 -19.33
CA PRO A 219 27.69 -9.08 -19.12
C PRO A 219 28.04 -9.35 -17.65
N GLY A 220 27.49 -10.43 -17.08
CA GLY A 220 27.69 -10.80 -15.68
C GLY A 220 26.71 -10.16 -14.69
N ASP A 221 25.78 -9.32 -15.15
CA ASP A 221 24.74 -8.75 -14.29
C ASP A 221 23.83 -9.82 -13.67
N LEU A 222 23.54 -9.65 -12.38
CA LEU A 222 22.70 -10.56 -11.62
C LEU A 222 21.24 -10.50 -12.11
N THR A 223 20.63 -11.68 -12.21
CA THR A 223 19.21 -11.85 -12.58
C THR A 223 18.39 -12.22 -11.35
N SER A 224 17.31 -11.48 -11.14
CA SER A 224 16.39 -11.66 -10.03
C SER A 224 15.62 -12.96 -10.21
N PRO A 225 15.48 -13.79 -9.17
CA PRO A 225 14.56 -14.89 -9.22
C PRO A 225 13.15 -14.29 -9.32
N GLY A 226 12.45 -14.62 -10.40
CA GLY A 226 11.11 -14.11 -10.70
C GLY A 226 10.13 -14.28 -9.53
N TRP A 227 9.10 -13.43 -9.49
CA TRP A 227 8.16 -13.38 -8.37
C TRP A 227 7.09 -14.48 -8.38
N VAL A 228 6.88 -15.16 -9.52
CA VAL A 228 5.88 -16.23 -9.60
C VAL A 228 6.31 -17.39 -8.71
N ARG A 229 5.60 -17.55 -7.59
CA ARG A 229 5.80 -18.57 -6.56
C ARG A 229 4.44 -18.90 -5.96
N PHE A 230 3.99 -20.14 -6.11
CA PHE A 230 2.75 -20.63 -5.50
C PHE A 230 2.92 -20.87 -3.99
N GLY A 231 3.23 -19.79 -3.26
CA GLY A 231 3.57 -19.80 -1.84
C GLY A 231 2.35 -19.90 -0.92
N GLY A 232 1.15 -19.67 -1.44
CA GLY A 232 -0.12 -19.83 -0.71
C GLY A 232 -0.31 -18.84 0.43
N LEU A 233 -1.03 -19.27 1.47
CA LEU A 233 -1.46 -18.42 2.59
C LEU A 233 -0.34 -17.96 3.57
N PRO A 234 0.80 -18.66 3.74
CA PRO A 234 1.87 -18.19 4.63
C PRO A 234 2.34 -16.76 4.34
N LEU A 235 2.61 -16.41 3.06
CA LEU A 235 3.00 -15.05 2.69
C LEU A 235 1.87 -14.04 2.93
N VAL A 236 0.63 -14.44 2.68
CA VAL A 236 -0.56 -13.61 2.96
C VAL A 236 -0.65 -13.28 4.46
N ILE A 237 -0.45 -14.27 5.33
CA ILE A 237 -0.49 -14.08 6.79
C ILE A 237 0.66 -13.17 7.24
N ASP A 238 1.88 -13.36 6.73
CA ASP A 238 3.01 -12.48 7.05
C ASP A 238 2.76 -11.04 6.58
N ALA A 239 2.26 -10.86 5.36
CA ALA A 239 1.90 -9.57 4.82
C ALA A 239 0.81 -8.87 5.63
N LEU A 240 -0.23 -9.59 6.06
CA LEU A 240 -1.30 -9.04 6.90
C LEU A 240 -0.79 -8.62 8.29
N ARG A 241 0.28 -9.21 8.80
CA ARG A 241 0.92 -8.80 10.06
C ARG A 241 1.63 -7.46 9.98
N ARG A 242 1.75 -6.84 8.79
CA ARG A 242 2.10 -5.42 8.63
C ARG A 242 0.97 -4.46 9.06
N ASN A 243 0.01 -4.95 9.85
CA ASN A 243 -1.05 -4.19 10.51
C ASN A 243 -0.95 -4.43 12.02
N LEU A 244 -1.00 -3.35 12.81
CA LEU A 244 -0.82 -3.38 14.26
C LEU A 244 -1.87 -4.22 15.00
N VAL A 245 -3.10 -4.30 14.49
CA VAL A 245 -4.17 -5.16 15.04
C VAL A 245 -3.88 -6.64 14.78
N LEU A 246 -3.20 -6.96 13.67
CA LEU A 246 -2.99 -8.33 13.20
C LEU A 246 -1.63 -8.92 13.62
N THR A 247 -0.63 -8.07 13.94
CA THR A 247 0.78 -8.45 14.11
C THR A 247 1.05 -9.51 15.19
N GLY A 248 0.14 -9.72 16.14
CA GLY A 248 0.27 -10.73 17.21
C GLY A 248 -0.75 -11.86 17.14
N LEU A 249 -1.65 -11.89 16.15
CA LEU A 249 -2.72 -12.87 16.10
C LEU A 249 -2.27 -14.20 15.49
N PRO A 250 -2.85 -15.34 15.94
CA PRO A 250 -2.71 -16.61 15.25
C PRO A 250 -3.21 -16.52 13.80
N GLY A 251 -2.53 -17.20 12.87
CA GLY A 251 -2.84 -17.16 11.43
C GLY A 251 -4.32 -17.38 11.09
N PRO A 252 -5.00 -18.40 11.64
CA PRO A 252 -6.42 -18.61 11.38
C PRO A 252 -7.31 -17.43 11.80
N LEU A 253 -6.98 -16.75 12.90
CA LEU A 253 -7.74 -15.59 13.36
C LEU A 253 -7.50 -14.37 12.47
N VAL A 254 -6.27 -14.18 11.98
CA VAL A 254 -5.95 -13.15 10.97
C VAL A 254 -6.83 -13.32 9.74
N LEU A 255 -6.87 -14.54 9.18
CA LEU A 255 -7.66 -14.84 7.99
C LEU A 255 -9.16 -14.68 8.23
N ALA A 256 -9.68 -15.17 9.36
CA ALA A 256 -11.09 -15.05 9.71
C ALA A 256 -11.53 -13.58 9.85
N LEU A 257 -10.72 -12.77 10.55
CA LEU A 257 -11.03 -11.36 10.79
C LEU A 257 -10.99 -10.55 9.49
N VAL A 258 -9.97 -10.77 8.66
CA VAL A 258 -9.84 -10.09 7.36
C VAL A 258 -10.96 -10.54 6.43
N ALA A 259 -11.25 -11.84 6.30
CA ALA A 259 -12.34 -12.33 5.47
C ALA A 259 -13.70 -11.74 5.90
N ALA A 260 -13.99 -11.70 7.20
CA ALA A 260 -15.20 -11.09 7.72
C ALA A 260 -15.28 -9.59 7.41
N SER A 261 -14.18 -8.86 7.56
CA SER A 261 -14.09 -7.44 7.22
C SER A 261 -14.32 -7.20 5.72
N LEU A 262 -13.63 -7.92 4.84
CA LEU A 262 -13.80 -7.81 3.39
C LEU A 262 -15.24 -8.13 2.97
N ALA A 263 -15.83 -9.20 3.52
CA ALA A 263 -17.22 -9.56 3.25
C ALA A 263 -18.21 -8.48 3.72
N ALA A 264 -17.95 -7.85 4.88
CA ALA A 264 -18.77 -6.76 5.39
C ALA A 264 -18.71 -5.52 4.50
N MET A 265 -17.52 -5.18 3.98
CA MET A 265 -17.34 -4.09 3.04
C MET A 265 -18.05 -4.35 1.70
N LEU A 266 -17.94 -5.57 1.16
CA LEU A 266 -18.65 -5.93 -0.08
C LEU A 266 -20.18 -5.87 0.10
N ARG A 267 -20.69 -6.36 1.24
CA ARG A 267 -22.13 -6.49 1.46
C ARG A 267 -22.82 -5.22 1.95
N TRP A 268 -22.16 -4.44 2.81
CA TRP A 268 -22.76 -3.28 3.48
C TRP A 268 -21.95 -1.99 3.34
N GLY A 269 -20.80 -2.05 2.67
CA GLY A 269 -20.01 -0.88 2.32
C GLY A 269 -20.68 -0.05 1.24
N ARG A 270 -20.26 1.22 1.18
CA ARG A 270 -20.52 2.12 0.06
C ARG A 270 -19.41 1.91 -0.98
N GLU A 271 -19.38 2.78 -1.97
CA GLU A 271 -18.45 2.71 -3.09
C GLU A 271 -16.97 2.61 -2.67
N MET A 272 -16.53 3.45 -1.74
CA MET A 272 -15.16 3.44 -1.24
C MET A 272 -14.79 2.08 -0.65
N GLU A 273 -15.62 1.56 0.28
CA GLU A 273 -15.31 0.33 1.00
C GLU A 273 -15.40 -0.89 0.06
N ARG A 274 -16.33 -0.91 -0.90
CA ARG A 274 -16.40 -1.97 -1.90
C ARG A 274 -15.16 -1.99 -2.78
N THR A 275 -14.71 -0.82 -3.24
CA THR A 275 -13.47 -0.72 -4.02
C THR A 275 -12.27 -1.15 -3.18
N ALA A 276 -12.21 -0.71 -1.93
CA ALA A 276 -11.15 -1.10 -0.99
C ALA A 276 -11.15 -2.62 -0.73
N ALA A 277 -12.33 -3.25 -0.64
CA ALA A 277 -12.46 -4.68 -0.46
C ALA A 277 -11.99 -5.47 -1.69
N ILE A 278 -12.38 -5.04 -2.89
CA ILE A 278 -11.92 -5.66 -4.15
C ILE A 278 -10.42 -5.51 -4.30
N GLY A 279 -9.87 -4.33 -4.03
CA GLY A 279 -8.42 -4.07 -4.08
C GLY A 279 -7.64 -4.89 -3.07
N SER A 280 -8.10 -4.93 -1.82
CA SER A 280 -7.49 -5.75 -0.77
C SER A 280 -7.56 -7.24 -1.12
N ALA A 281 -8.72 -7.74 -1.54
CA ALA A 281 -8.89 -9.15 -1.90
C ALA A 281 -8.03 -9.53 -3.10
N GLY A 282 -8.00 -8.71 -4.15
CA GLY A 282 -7.17 -8.93 -5.34
C GLY A 282 -5.68 -8.93 -5.02
N PHE A 283 -5.23 -8.00 -4.18
CA PHE A 283 -3.84 -7.93 -3.74
C PHE A 283 -3.44 -9.16 -2.91
N LEU A 284 -4.26 -9.55 -1.92
CA LEU A 284 -3.99 -10.71 -1.08
C LEU A 284 -4.06 -12.03 -1.89
N ALA A 285 -4.98 -12.13 -2.85
CA ALA A 285 -5.04 -13.27 -3.77
C ALA A 285 -3.78 -13.34 -4.63
N ALA A 286 -3.29 -12.21 -5.14
CA ALA A 286 -2.03 -12.17 -5.88
C ALA A 286 -0.85 -12.68 -5.04
N LEU A 287 -0.78 -12.35 -3.74
CA LEU A 287 0.26 -12.85 -2.84
C LEU A 287 0.28 -14.38 -2.65
N THR A 288 -0.78 -15.09 -3.02
CA THR A 288 -0.78 -16.57 -3.00
C THR A 288 0.02 -17.17 -4.16
N VAL A 289 0.23 -16.41 -5.22
CA VAL A 289 0.88 -16.82 -6.49
C VAL A 289 2.16 -16.01 -6.76
N PHE A 290 2.28 -14.81 -6.22
CA PHE A 290 3.39 -13.90 -6.42
C PHE A 290 4.03 -13.52 -5.10
N GLY A 291 5.36 -13.42 -5.10
CA GLY A 291 6.16 -12.99 -3.97
C GLY A 291 6.93 -14.14 -3.34
N ARG A 292 8.08 -13.78 -2.78
CA ARG A 292 9.01 -14.66 -2.08
C ARG A 292 8.84 -14.48 -0.57
N PRO A 293 9.39 -15.38 0.28
CA PRO A 293 9.29 -15.25 1.73
C PRO A 293 9.81 -13.91 2.30
N ASP A 294 10.76 -13.27 1.62
CA ASP A 294 11.30 -11.94 1.96
C ASP A 294 10.40 -10.76 1.53
N ASN A 295 9.28 -11.01 0.83
CA ASN A 295 8.35 -9.98 0.36
C ASN A 295 7.21 -9.67 1.32
N GLY A 296 7.31 -10.08 2.59
CA GLY A 296 6.34 -9.76 3.63
C GLY A 296 6.00 -8.27 3.77
N TYR A 297 6.93 -7.37 3.43
CA TYR A 297 6.71 -5.93 3.45
C TYR A 297 5.69 -5.43 2.42
N TRP A 298 5.39 -6.20 1.36
CA TRP A 298 4.33 -5.86 0.40
C TRP A 298 2.97 -5.72 1.07
N GLY A 299 2.77 -6.35 2.23
CA GLY A 299 1.58 -6.21 3.06
C GLY A 299 1.24 -4.77 3.44
N PHE A 300 2.22 -3.85 3.47
CA PHE A 300 1.95 -2.42 3.70
C PHE A 300 0.96 -1.83 2.69
N MET A 301 0.90 -2.37 1.46
CA MET A 301 -0.03 -1.89 0.44
C MET A 301 -1.49 -2.18 0.75
N ALA A 302 -1.80 -3.20 1.56
CA ALA A 302 -3.17 -3.60 1.90
C ALA A 302 -3.53 -3.39 3.37
N ALA A 303 -2.54 -3.35 4.26
CA ALA A 303 -2.71 -3.27 5.70
C ALA A 303 -3.70 -2.18 6.17
N PRO A 304 -3.73 -0.95 5.63
CA PRO A 304 -4.68 0.09 6.06
C PRO A 304 -6.14 -0.20 5.71
N PHE A 305 -6.39 -1.07 4.74
CA PHE A 305 -7.70 -1.21 4.11
C PHE A 305 -8.44 -2.49 4.52
N VAL A 306 -7.69 -3.53 4.90
CA VAL A 306 -8.24 -4.88 5.17
C VAL A 306 -9.21 -4.94 6.34
N LEU A 307 -9.15 -4.01 7.31
CA LEU A 307 -10.02 -4.00 8.50
C LEU A 307 -11.13 -2.93 8.47
N LEU A 308 -11.28 -2.18 7.37
CA LEU A 308 -12.29 -1.10 7.30
C LEU A 308 -13.75 -1.60 7.38
N GLY A 309 -13.98 -2.91 7.23
CA GLY A 309 -15.30 -3.53 7.38
C GLY A 309 -15.74 -3.81 8.81
N LEU A 310 -14.83 -3.79 9.80
CA LEU A 310 -15.19 -4.10 11.19
C LEU A 310 -16.24 -3.14 11.79
N PRO A 311 -16.18 -1.81 11.58
CA PRO A 311 -17.23 -0.91 12.03
C PRO A 311 -18.60 -1.20 11.39
N LEU A 312 -18.62 -1.70 10.14
CA LEU A 312 -19.85 -2.10 9.46
C LEU A 312 -20.48 -3.33 10.10
N LEU A 313 -19.67 -4.32 10.49
CA LEU A 313 -20.13 -5.50 11.24
C LEU A 313 -20.73 -5.10 12.59
N ALA A 314 -20.04 -4.24 13.33
CA ALA A 314 -20.49 -3.76 14.64
C ALA A 314 -21.85 -3.06 14.55
N ARG A 315 -22.03 -2.18 13.55
CA ARG A 315 -23.32 -1.52 13.31
C ARG A 315 -24.46 -2.51 13.08
N GLN A 316 -24.22 -3.56 12.27
CA GLN A 316 -25.26 -4.53 11.94
C GLN A 316 -25.62 -5.43 13.13
N ALA A 317 -24.62 -5.79 13.95
CA ALA A 317 -24.85 -6.52 15.19
C ALA A 317 -25.70 -5.71 16.18
N LEU A 318 -25.48 -4.39 16.28
CA LEU A 318 -26.27 -3.52 17.15
C LEU A 318 -27.71 -3.36 16.67
N ARG A 319 -27.94 -3.22 15.36
CA ARG A 319 -29.31 -3.14 14.79
C ARG A 319 -30.13 -4.39 15.08
N ARG A 320 -29.54 -5.58 14.99
CA ARG A 320 -30.21 -6.86 15.29
C ARG A 320 -30.60 -7.03 16.76
N LYS A 321 -29.96 -6.33 17.68
CA LYS A 321 -30.31 -6.36 19.11
C LYS A 321 -31.45 -5.42 19.48
N GLN A 322 -31.83 -4.53 18.55
CA GLN A 322 -32.88 -3.52 18.74
C GLN A 322 -34.18 -3.88 18.00
N ALA A 323 -34.15 -4.94 17.19
CA ALA A 323 -35.30 -5.52 16.51
C ALA A 323 -35.72 -6.79 17.25
#